data_AF-A0A3D2RNQ5-F1
#
_entry.id   AF-A0A3D2RNQ5-F1
#
_cell.length_a   1.000
_cell.length_b   1.000
_cell.length_c   1.000
_cell.angle_alpha   90.00
_cell.angle_beta   90.00
_cell.angle_gamma   90.00
#
_symmetry.space_group_name_H-M   'P 1'
#
loop_
_entity.id
_entity.type
_entity.pdbx_description
1 polymer ?
#
loop_
_entity_poly.entity_id
_entity_poly.type
_entity_poly.pdbx_seq_one_letter_code
_entity_poly.pdbx_strand_id
1 'polypeptide(L)'
;KVGAEALARHYSDSSGMSMIGLRIGAVNDQDRPLQTRQNSVFCSQGDVARMVRTCIEASEEIRHDIFFVVSKNQYSYRDMTHAREVLGYEAHDSADDMMAD
;
A
#
# COMPACT_ATOMS: atom_id res chain seq x y z
N LYS A 1 -7.17 12.82 -4.14
CA LYS A 1 -6.01 12.02 -3.64
C LYS A 1 -4.72 12.83 -3.72
N VAL A 2 -4.30 13.29 -4.91
CA VAL A 2 -3.07 14.10 -5.09
C VAL A 2 -2.98 15.33 -4.18
N GLY A 3 -4.07 16.09 -4.01
CA GLY A 3 -4.06 17.26 -3.10
C GLY A 3 -3.78 16.92 -1.64
N ALA A 4 -4.22 15.74 -1.17
CA ALA A 4 -3.94 15.28 0.19
C ALA A 4 -2.48 14.82 0.35
N GLU A 5 -1.89 14.22 -0.70
CA GLU A 5 -0.46 13.87 -0.72
C GLU A 5 0.42 15.13 -0.68
N ALA A 6 0.05 16.19 -1.42
CA ALA A 6 0.74 17.47 -1.36
C ALA A 6 0.63 18.14 0.02
N LEU A 7 -0.55 18.05 0.64
CA LEU A 7 -0.77 18.55 1.99
C LEU A 7 0.06 17.78 3.02
N ALA A 8 0.13 16.45 2.91
CA ALA A 8 0.95 15.60 3.75
C ALA A 8 2.44 15.99 3.69
N ARG A 9 2.97 16.23 2.49
CA ARG A 9 4.33 16.76 2.32
C ARG A 9 4.52 18.10 3.02
N HIS A 10 3.59 19.03 2.80
CA HIS A 10 3.68 20.36 3.40
C HIS A 10 3.73 20.31 4.94
N TYR A 11 2.87 19.52 5.58
CA TYR A 11 2.88 19.40 7.04
C TYR A 11 4.11 18.65 7.56
N SER A 12 4.59 17.63 6.83
CA SER A 12 5.86 16.99 7.18
C SER A 12 7.03 17.98 7.18
N ASP A 13 7.08 18.89 6.22
CA ASP A 13 8.16 19.89 6.10
C ASP A 13 8.03 21.05 7.08
N SER A 14 6.82 21.57 7.26
CA SER A 14 6.58 22.81 8.02
C SER A 14 6.36 22.60 9.51
N SER A 15 5.89 21.42 9.92
CA SER A 15 5.48 21.15 11.30
C SER A 15 6.18 19.93 11.92
N GLY A 16 7.01 19.22 11.14
CA GLY A 16 7.72 18.04 11.61
C GLY A 16 6.84 16.81 11.86
N MET A 17 5.56 16.85 11.49
CA MET A 17 4.63 15.72 11.60
C MET A 17 5.05 14.57 10.67
N SER A 18 5.06 13.33 11.16
CA SER A 18 5.23 12.18 10.28
C SER A 18 3.94 11.90 9.49
N MET A 19 4.07 11.78 8.17
CA MET A 19 2.97 11.66 7.21
C MET A 19 3.35 10.66 6.09
N ILE A 20 2.98 9.39 6.26
CA ILE A 20 3.21 8.33 5.27
C ILE A 20 1.92 8.09 4.46
N GLY A 21 1.99 8.22 3.14
CA GLY A 21 0.86 8.06 2.23
C GLY A 21 0.75 6.65 1.65
N LEU A 22 -0.44 6.04 1.70
CA LEU A 22 -0.70 4.72 1.14
C LEU A 22 -1.61 4.79 -0.10
N ARG A 23 -1.09 4.36 -1.25
CA ARG A 23 -1.82 4.18 -2.50
C ARG A 23 -2.31 2.75 -2.62
N ILE A 24 -3.39 2.49 -1.88
CA ILE A 24 -4.04 1.18 -1.77
C ILE A 24 -4.71 0.80 -3.09
N GLY A 25 -4.54 -0.47 -3.48
CA GLY A 25 -5.19 -1.11 -4.62
C GLY A 25 -6.69 -1.36 -4.43
N ALA A 26 -7.19 -2.42 -5.05
CA ALA A 26 -8.58 -2.83 -4.97
C ALA A 26 -8.82 -3.67 -3.69
N VAL A 27 -9.53 -3.07 -2.73
CA VAL A 27 -10.00 -3.70 -1.50
C VAL A 27 -11.52 -3.72 -1.54
N ASN A 28 -12.13 -4.82 -1.11
CA ASN A 28 -13.58 -4.94 -0.98
C ASN A 28 -13.95 -5.85 0.21
N ASP A 29 -15.24 -5.92 0.49
CA ASP A 29 -15.84 -6.70 1.59
C ASP A 29 -15.70 -8.22 1.41
N GLN A 30 -15.63 -8.70 0.17
CA GLN A 30 -15.46 -10.11 -0.16
C GLN A 30 -14.01 -10.59 -0.08
N ASP A 31 -13.07 -9.66 0.16
CA ASP A 31 -11.62 -9.88 0.27
C ASP A 31 -11.05 -10.74 -0.87
N ARG A 32 -11.57 -10.53 -2.09
CA ARG A 32 -11.13 -11.22 -3.31
C ARG A 32 -11.31 -10.35 -4.56
N PRO A 33 -10.60 -10.61 -5.66
CA PRO A 33 -10.90 -9.98 -6.94
C PRO A 33 -12.35 -10.27 -7.39
N LEU A 34 -13.06 -9.23 -7.84
CA LEU A 34 -14.44 -9.33 -8.36
C LEU A 34 -14.52 -9.18 -9.89
N GLN A 35 -13.45 -8.73 -10.53
CA GLN A 35 -13.35 -8.53 -11.98
C GLN A 35 -11.92 -8.82 -12.42
N THR A 36 -11.71 -9.33 -13.63
CA THR A 36 -10.39 -9.70 -14.18
C THR A 36 -9.33 -8.59 -14.01
N ARG A 37 -9.71 -7.32 -14.18
CA ARG A 37 -8.79 -6.17 -13.99
C ARG A 37 -8.22 -6.11 -12.56
N GLN A 38 -9.02 -6.52 -11.58
CA GLN A 38 -8.63 -6.49 -10.16
C GLN A 38 -7.56 -7.53 -9.84
N ASN A 39 -7.36 -8.59 -10.64
CA ASN A 39 -6.28 -9.56 -10.42
C ASN A 39 -4.90 -8.87 -10.40
N SER A 40 -4.73 -7.76 -11.13
CA SER A 40 -3.48 -6.98 -11.15
C SER A 40 -3.31 -5.98 -9.98
N VAL A 41 -4.38 -5.64 -9.28
CA VAL A 41 -4.38 -4.56 -8.26
C VAL A 41 -5.05 -4.94 -6.96
N PHE A 42 -5.44 -6.20 -6.80
CA PHE A 42 -6.04 -6.71 -5.57
C PHE A 42 -5.13 -6.41 -4.38
N CYS A 43 -5.75 -6.05 -3.27
CA CYS A 43 -5.09 -5.87 -2.01
C CYS A 43 -6.01 -6.46 -0.95
N SER A 44 -5.55 -7.51 -0.28
CA SER A 44 -6.31 -8.10 0.81
C SER A 44 -6.42 -7.11 1.97
N GLN A 45 -7.48 -7.25 2.77
CA GLN A 45 -7.63 -6.51 4.01
C GLN A 45 -6.46 -6.80 4.97
N GLY A 46 -5.92 -8.03 4.93
CA GLY A 46 -4.74 -8.44 5.69
C GLY A 46 -3.48 -7.66 5.31
N ASP A 47 -3.20 -7.50 4.01
CA ASP A 47 -2.05 -6.74 3.52
C ASP A 47 -2.19 -5.25 3.81
N VAL A 48 -3.41 -4.69 3.74
CA VAL A 48 -3.66 -3.31 4.19
C VAL A 48 -3.31 -3.14 5.67
N ALA A 49 -3.80 -4.04 6.53
CA ALA A 49 -3.54 -3.97 7.96
C ALA A 49 -2.05 -4.11 8.29
N ARG A 50 -1.35 -5.03 7.62
CA ARG A 50 0.10 -5.20 7.76
C ARG A 50 0.86 -3.96 7.32
N MET A 51 0.54 -3.37 6.17
CA MET A 51 1.19 -2.14 5.70
C MET A 51 0.99 -0.98 6.67
N VAL A 52 -0.24 -0.80 7.19
CA VAL A 52 -0.53 0.23 8.19
C VAL A 52 0.30 0.01 9.45
N ARG A 53 0.35 -1.22 9.96
CA ARG A 53 1.18 -1.57 11.12
C ARG A 53 2.66 -1.28 10.87
N THR A 54 3.18 -1.70 9.71
CA THR A 54 4.56 -1.43 9.31
C THR A 54 4.87 0.07 9.27
N CYS A 55 3.95 0.91 8.80
CA CYS A 55 4.15 2.36 8.80
C CYS A 55 4.15 2.97 10.22
N ILE A 56 3.35 2.41 11.14
CA ILE A 56 3.32 2.84 12.55
C ILE A 56 4.64 2.46 13.26
N GLU A 57 5.20 1.31 12.92
CA GLU A 57 6.43 0.76 13.50
C GLU A 57 7.70 1.24 12.76
N ALA A 58 7.54 2.04 11.71
CA ALA A 58 8.65 2.53 10.89
C ALA A 58 9.57 3.47 11.70
N SER A 59 10.81 3.58 11.24
CA SER A 59 11.79 4.52 11.81
C SER A 59 11.24 5.95 11.82
N GLU A 60 11.47 6.70 12.91
CA GLU A 60 11.09 8.11 13.03
C GLU A 60 11.81 9.02 12.00
N GLU A 61 12.90 8.54 11.40
CA GLU A 61 13.59 9.21 10.28
C GLU A 61 12.70 9.28 9.02
N ILE A 62 11.75 8.35 8.87
CA ILE A 62 10.79 8.33 7.77
C ILE A 62 9.63 9.27 8.13
N ARG A 63 9.84 10.56 7.89
CA ARG A 63 8.83 11.60 8.15
C ARG A 63 7.80 11.71 7.04
N HIS A 64 8.16 11.43 5.79
CA HIS A 64 7.22 11.44 4.68
C HIS A 64 7.69 10.55 3.55
N ASP A 65 6.80 9.68 3.10
CA ASP A 65 6.99 8.88 1.89
C ASP A 65 5.62 8.42 1.36
N ILE A 66 5.59 7.84 0.16
CA ILE A 66 4.38 7.34 -0.50
C ILE A 66 4.64 5.94 -1.03
N PHE A 67 3.80 4.99 -0.61
CA PHE A 67 3.91 3.59 -1.02
C PHE A 67 2.68 3.13 -1.78
N PHE A 68 2.88 2.37 -2.85
CA PHE A 68 1.81 1.52 -3.38
C PHE A 68 1.56 0.36 -2.41
N VAL A 69 0.30 -0.08 -2.34
CA VAL A 69 -0.09 -1.23 -1.52
C VAL A 69 -1.00 -2.10 -2.36
N VAL A 70 -0.46 -3.24 -2.78
CA VAL A 70 -1.17 -4.35 -3.40
C VAL A 70 -0.68 -5.64 -2.78
N SER A 71 -1.49 -6.69 -2.87
CA SER A 71 -1.08 -8.05 -2.56
C SER A 71 -0.03 -8.56 -3.56
N LYS A 72 0.57 -9.71 -3.31
CA LYS A 72 1.66 -10.32 -4.11
C LYS A 72 1.13 -10.94 -5.42
N ASN A 73 0.37 -10.16 -6.17
CA ASN A 73 -0.31 -10.61 -7.38
C ASN A 73 0.69 -10.83 -8.52
N GLN A 74 0.60 -11.96 -9.22
CA GLN A 74 1.46 -12.29 -10.36
C GLN A 74 1.43 -11.23 -11.46
N TYR A 75 0.26 -10.64 -11.72
CA TYR A 75 0.05 -9.65 -12.79
C TYR A 75 0.12 -8.20 -12.30
N SER A 76 0.71 -7.96 -11.13
CA SER A 76 0.87 -6.60 -10.61
C SER A 76 1.73 -5.74 -11.53
N TYR A 77 1.27 -4.52 -11.78
CA TYR A 77 2.05 -3.46 -12.43
C TYR A 77 2.48 -2.36 -11.45
N ARG A 78 2.30 -2.59 -10.14
CA ARG A 78 2.75 -1.70 -9.07
C ARG A 78 4.10 -2.17 -8.54
N ASP A 79 5.05 -1.25 -8.51
CA ASP A 79 6.35 -1.51 -7.90
C ASP A 79 6.24 -1.47 -6.38
N MET A 80 6.47 -2.62 -5.75
CA MET A 80 6.51 -2.80 -4.30
C MET A 80 7.95 -2.80 -3.74
N THR A 81 8.95 -2.61 -4.60
CA THR A 81 10.37 -2.64 -4.22
C THR A 81 10.69 -1.53 -3.22
N HIS A 82 10.21 -0.32 -3.45
CA HIS A 82 10.40 0.82 -2.55
C HIS A 82 9.87 0.55 -1.13
N ALA A 83 8.69 -0.08 -1.01
CA ALA A 83 8.14 -0.44 0.30
C ALA A 83 8.99 -1.50 1.02
N ARG A 84 9.51 -2.48 0.28
CA ARG A 84 10.41 -3.50 0.84
C ARG A 84 11.73 -2.89 1.29
N GLU A 85 12.31 -1.98 0.52
CA GLU A 85 13.62 -1.38 0.81
C GLU A 85 13.55 -0.36 1.95
N VAL A 86 12.50 0.48 1.98
CA VAL A 86 12.37 1.55 2.99
C VAL A 86 11.71 1.06 4.28
N LEU A 87 10.69 0.21 4.16
CA LEU A 87 9.88 -0.22 5.31
C LEU A 87 10.11 -1.67 5.73
N GLY A 88 10.85 -2.47 4.94
CA GLY A 88 10.93 -3.92 5.14
C GLY A 88 9.59 -4.63 4.91
N TYR A 89 8.63 -3.98 4.23
CA TYR A 89 7.30 -4.53 4.00
C TYR A 89 7.32 -5.59 2.89
N GLU A 90 6.71 -6.74 3.15
CA GLU A 90 6.33 -7.71 2.12
C GLU A 90 4.84 -8.05 2.21
N ALA A 91 4.19 -8.13 1.05
CA ALA A 91 2.81 -8.61 0.96
C ALA A 91 2.77 -10.14 1.12
N HIS A 92 1.75 -10.65 1.80
CA HIS A 92 1.61 -12.09 2.07
C HIS A 92 0.56 -12.76 1.18
N ASP A 93 -0.55 -12.08 0.91
CA ASP A 93 -1.68 -12.67 0.18
C ASP A 93 -1.50 -12.46 -1.33
N SER A 94 -2.28 -13.17 -2.16
CA SER A 94 -2.27 -12.98 -3.61
C SER A 94 -3.66 -13.15 -4.22
N ALA A 95 -3.94 -12.38 -5.28
CA ALA A 95 -5.10 -12.62 -6.14
C ALA A 95 -5.05 -13.99 -6.83
N ASP A 96 -3.86 -14.56 -6.98
CA ASP A 96 -3.64 -15.76 -7.79
C ASP A 96 -4.37 -17.00 -7.21
N ASP A 97 -4.64 -16.99 -5.91
CA ASP A 97 -5.38 -18.04 -5.20
C ASP A 97 -6.91 -17.96 -5.42
N MET A 98 -7.39 -16.87 -5.99
CA MET A 98 -8.81 -16.51 -6.03
C MET A 98 -9.15 -15.60 -7.22
N MET A 99 -8.48 -15.83 -8.36
CA MET A 99 -8.61 -14.98 -9.55
C MET A 99 -10.06 -14.88 -10.00
N ALA A 100 -10.45 -13.66 -10.40
CA ALA A 100 -11.72 -13.46 -11.10
C ALA A 100 -11.56 -13.86 -12.58
N ASP A 101 -12.59 -14.51 -13.10
CA ASP A 101 -12.76 -14.82 -14.53
C ASP A 101 -12.96 -13.53 -15.35
#